data_AF-Q11N87-F1
#
_entry.id   AF-Q11N87-F1
#
_cell.length_a   1.000
_cell.length_b   1.000
_cell.length_c   1.000
_cell.angle_alpha   90.00
_cell.angle_beta   90.00
_cell.angle_gamma   90.00
#
_symmetry.space_group_name_H-M   'P 1'
#
loop_
_entity.id
_entity.type
_entity.pdbx_description
1 polymer ?
#
loop_
_entity_poly.entity_id
_entity_poly.type
_entity_poly.pdbx_seq_one_letter_code
_entity_poly.pdbx_strand_id
1 'polypeptide(L)'
;MTHTEILAPSRTTPNGYKVDISRGQRIGRVSSEWFNRPDDERYLSLTDLNNAVSRRSEHSKTRIVESETIRVEASRDNPERLTLMLPDARAPVAPTHWSFGQLASLVSAPATYLRQLPAALAGINLQYGLSTHRTEQVKTLEIENGRLELRAVTGPDYVRYLNSQAVSPAFH
;
A
#
# COMPACT_ATOMS: atom_id res chain seq x y z
N MET A 1 66.63 16.22 35.46
CA MET A 1 65.26 15.77 35.82
C MET A 1 64.32 16.32 34.76
N THR A 2 63.46 15.60 34.05
CA THR A 2 63.20 14.17 33.83
C THR A 2 62.27 14.18 32.62
N HIS A 3 62.59 13.44 31.56
CA HIS A 3 61.72 13.30 30.39
C HIS A 3 60.55 12.38 30.79
N THR A 4 59.34 12.93 30.87
CA THR A 4 58.13 12.14 31.13
C THR A 4 57.59 11.62 29.81
N GLU A 5 57.89 10.36 29.51
CA GLU A 5 57.26 9.64 28.41
C GLU A 5 55.86 9.18 28.87
N ILE A 6 54.81 9.67 28.21
CA ILE A 6 53.43 9.26 28.49
C ILE A 6 53.17 7.96 27.71
N LEU A 7 53.20 6.83 28.41
CA LEU A 7 52.75 5.55 27.87
C LEU A 7 51.25 5.61 27.58
N ALA A 8 50.89 5.69 26.30
CA ALA A 8 49.51 5.51 25.88
C ALA A 8 49.04 4.07 26.19
N PRO A 9 47.81 3.86 26.70
CA PRO A 9 47.31 2.53 26.99
C PRO A 9 47.25 1.70 25.70
N SER A 10 47.68 0.45 25.78
CA SER A 10 47.53 -0.51 24.68
C SER A 10 46.04 -0.64 24.33
N ARG A 11 45.68 -0.32 23.09
CA ARG A 11 44.34 -0.56 22.57
C ARG A 11 44.13 -2.06 22.45
N THR A 12 43.48 -2.66 23.45
CA THR A 12 42.95 -4.02 23.35
C THR A 12 41.97 -4.03 22.17
N THR A 13 42.34 -4.67 21.07
CA THR A 13 41.42 -4.94 19.97
C THR A 13 40.31 -5.84 20.54
N PRO A 14 39.02 -5.46 20.43
CA PRO A 14 37.96 -6.35 20.86
C PRO A 14 38.07 -7.62 20.02
N ASN A 15 38.32 -8.76 20.68
CA ASN A 15 38.27 -10.07 20.04
C ASN A 15 36.96 -10.20 19.28
N GLY A 16 37.04 -10.65 18.02
CA GLY A 16 35.86 -10.88 17.20
C GLY A 16 34.83 -11.76 17.93
N TYR A 17 33.55 -11.42 17.79
CA TYR A 17 32.47 -12.17 18.40
C TYR A 17 32.42 -13.59 17.80
N LYS A 18 32.85 -14.60 18.57
CA LYS A 18 32.76 -16.01 18.15
C LYS A 18 31.33 -16.50 18.35
N VAL A 19 30.59 -16.67 17.25
CA VAL A 19 29.25 -17.25 17.26
C VAL A 19 29.35 -18.74 17.57
N ASP A 20 28.72 -19.19 18.66
CA ASP A 20 28.55 -20.60 18.99
C ASP A 20 27.32 -21.16 18.26
N ILE A 21 27.58 -21.89 17.17
CA ILE A 21 26.57 -22.46 16.28
C ILE A 21 25.71 -23.53 16.98
N SER A 22 26.21 -24.11 18.08
CA SER A 22 25.49 -25.15 18.84
C SER A 22 24.37 -24.60 19.73
N ARG A 23 24.37 -23.29 19.99
CA ARG A 23 23.37 -22.61 20.82
C ARG A 23 22.22 -22.00 20.01
N GLY A 24 22.29 -22.04 18.68
CA GLY A 24 21.27 -21.50 17.79
C GLY A 24 20.21 -22.54 17.42
N GLN A 25 19.00 -22.08 17.09
CA GLN A 25 17.94 -22.90 16.50
C GLN A 25 17.74 -22.52 15.03
N ARG A 26 17.47 -23.49 14.16
CA ARG A 26 17.08 -23.23 12.76
C ARG A 26 15.67 -22.65 12.72
N ILE A 27 15.55 -21.35 12.43
CA ILE A 27 14.26 -20.69 12.20
C ILE A 27 13.93 -20.77 10.70
N GLY A 28 13.19 -21.81 10.29
CA GLY A 28 12.78 -22.02 8.89
C GLY A 28 11.64 -21.13 8.40
N ARG A 29 11.03 -20.35 9.32
CA ARG A 29 9.80 -19.57 9.08
C ARG A 29 9.90 -18.66 7.86
N VAL A 30 11.01 -17.93 7.69
CA VAL A 30 11.22 -17.01 6.55
C VAL A 30 11.18 -17.78 5.21
N SER A 31 11.79 -18.96 5.17
CA SER A 31 11.78 -19.81 3.97
C SER A 31 10.38 -20.36 3.67
N SER A 32 9.64 -20.77 4.70
CA SER A 32 8.25 -21.24 4.56
C SER A 32 7.31 -20.12 4.13
N GLU A 33 7.45 -18.91 4.69
CA GLU A 33 6.67 -17.73 4.30
C GLU A 33 6.95 -17.33 2.86
N TRP A 34 8.21 -17.37 2.40
CA TRP A 34 8.54 -17.13 1.00
C TRP A 34 7.97 -18.21 0.07
N PHE A 35 8.08 -19.48 0.45
CA PHE A 35 7.60 -20.61 -0.36
C PHE A 35 6.08 -20.58 -0.55
N ASN A 36 5.34 -20.14 0.47
CA ASN A 36 3.88 -20.04 0.43
C ASN A 36 3.36 -18.81 -0.32
N ARG A 37 4.23 -17.91 -0.80
CA ARG A 37 3.80 -16.81 -1.65
C ARG A 37 3.39 -17.34 -3.04
N PRO A 38 2.37 -16.74 -3.65
CA PRO A 38 2.02 -17.05 -5.04
C PRO A 38 3.20 -16.67 -5.97
N ASP A 39 3.26 -17.32 -7.14
CA ASP A 39 4.41 -17.23 -8.04
C ASP A 39 4.72 -15.79 -8.49
N ASP A 40 3.71 -14.93 -8.60
CA ASP A 40 3.82 -13.51 -8.97
C ASP A 40 4.39 -12.62 -7.85
N GLU A 41 4.48 -13.14 -6.63
CA GLU A 41 5.11 -12.50 -5.47
C GLU A 41 6.44 -13.15 -5.05
N ARG A 42 6.91 -14.18 -5.78
CA ARG A 42 8.22 -14.81 -5.58
C ARG A 42 9.22 -14.34 -6.62
N TYR A 43 10.17 -13.51 -6.20
CA TYR A 43 11.23 -13.02 -7.08
C TYR A 43 12.53 -13.78 -6.82
N LEU A 44 13.14 -14.29 -7.89
CA LEU A 44 14.39 -15.07 -7.83
C LEU A 44 15.64 -14.18 -7.85
N SER A 45 15.48 -12.89 -8.20
CA SER A 45 16.56 -11.90 -8.18
C SER A 45 16.05 -10.51 -7.78
N LEU A 46 16.97 -9.64 -7.34
CA LEU A 46 16.67 -8.23 -7.09
C LEU A 46 16.25 -7.50 -8.38
N THR A 47 16.79 -7.91 -9.52
CA THR A 47 16.39 -7.39 -10.84
C THR A 47 14.93 -7.71 -11.15
N ASP A 48 14.50 -8.95 -10.88
CA ASP A 48 13.09 -9.36 -11.10
C ASP A 48 12.13 -8.62 -10.18
N LEU A 49 12.51 -8.48 -8.91
CA LEU A 49 11.77 -7.66 -7.94
C LEU A 49 11.67 -6.22 -8.43
N ASN A 50 12.79 -5.61 -8.83
CA ASN A 50 12.85 -4.23 -9.32
C ASN A 50 11.97 -4.03 -10.57
N ASN A 51 12.03 -4.95 -11.52
CA ASN A 51 11.20 -4.93 -12.73
C ASN A 51 9.71 -5.08 -12.39
N ALA A 52 9.35 -5.89 -11.40
CA ALA A 52 7.97 -6.06 -10.97
C ALA A 52 7.42 -4.81 -10.26
N VAL A 53 8.19 -4.19 -9.36
CA VAL A 53 7.75 -2.96 -8.68
C VAL A 53 7.72 -1.76 -9.61
N SER A 54 8.67 -1.65 -10.55
CA SER A 54 8.73 -0.57 -11.55
C SER A 54 7.57 -0.65 -12.52
N ARG A 55 7.27 -1.83 -13.08
CA ARG A 55 6.08 -2.01 -13.92
C ARG A 55 4.79 -1.62 -13.18
N ARG A 56 4.62 -2.08 -11.94
CA ARG A 56 3.45 -1.71 -11.13
C ARG A 56 3.35 -0.21 -10.88
N SER A 57 4.48 0.46 -10.68
CA SER A 57 4.56 1.92 -10.55
C SER A 57 4.14 2.62 -11.84
N GLU A 58 4.66 2.19 -13.00
CA GLU A 58 4.33 2.75 -14.32
C GLU A 58 2.84 2.63 -14.66
N HIS A 59 2.19 1.53 -14.24
CA HIS A 59 0.77 1.29 -14.45
C HIS A 59 -0.12 1.88 -13.35
N SER A 60 0.49 2.57 -12.37
CA SER A 60 -0.26 3.24 -11.31
C SER A 60 -0.57 4.68 -11.68
N LYS A 61 -1.78 5.13 -11.39
CA LYS A 61 -2.21 6.51 -11.58
C LYS A 61 -2.79 7.06 -10.31
N THR A 62 -2.40 8.27 -9.96
CA THR A 62 -2.91 8.99 -8.79
C THR A 62 -3.71 10.21 -9.24
N ARG A 63 -4.81 10.50 -8.56
CA ARG A 63 -5.59 11.73 -8.78
C ARG A 63 -6.04 12.32 -7.47
N ILE A 64 -6.14 13.64 -7.43
CA ILE A 64 -6.83 14.37 -6.38
C ILE A 64 -8.19 14.76 -6.96
N VAL A 65 -9.27 14.33 -6.31
CA VAL A 65 -10.64 14.54 -6.79
C VAL A 65 -11.52 14.99 -5.64
N GLU A 66 -12.47 15.87 -5.89
CA GLU A 66 -13.48 16.22 -4.89
C GLU A 66 -14.37 15.00 -4.64
N SER A 67 -14.59 14.64 -3.37
CA SER A 67 -15.35 13.45 -2.98
C SER A 67 -16.77 13.44 -3.57
N GLU A 68 -17.43 14.60 -3.65
CA GLU A 68 -18.78 14.75 -4.21
C GLU A 68 -18.86 14.45 -5.72
N THR A 69 -17.74 14.57 -6.44
CA THR A 69 -17.68 14.32 -7.89
C THR A 69 -17.54 12.85 -8.23
N ILE A 70 -17.22 12.01 -7.24
CA ILE A 70 -17.15 10.56 -7.40
C ILE A 70 -18.57 10.03 -7.51
N ARG A 71 -18.87 9.40 -8.65
CA ARG A 71 -20.15 8.69 -8.81
C ARG A 71 -19.99 7.20 -8.55
N VAL A 72 -20.93 6.63 -7.83
CA VAL A 72 -20.97 5.20 -7.49
C VAL A 72 -22.05 4.53 -8.32
N GLU A 73 -21.67 3.49 -9.06
CA GLU A 73 -22.59 2.74 -9.91
C GLU A 73 -22.53 1.25 -9.58
N ALA A 74 -23.69 0.64 -9.36
CA ALA A 74 -23.83 -0.80 -9.25
C ALA A 74 -24.10 -1.40 -10.63
N SER A 75 -23.48 -2.54 -10.92
CA SER A 75 -23.69 -3.26 -12.17
C SER A 75 -25.13 -3.79 -12.24
N ARG A 76 -25.78 -3.60 -13.39
CA ARG A 76 -27.11 -4.14 -13.66
C ARG A 76 -27.08 -5.66 -13.84
N ASP A 77 -25.99 -6.18 -14.40
CA ASP A 77 -25.84 -7.59 -14.76
C ASP A 77 -25.22 -8.42 -13.63
N ASN A 78 -24.71 -7.77 -12.59
CA ASN A 78 -24.11 -8.46 -11.44
C ASN A 78 -24.38 -7.69 -10.14
N PRO A 79 -25.26 -8.21 -9.26
CA PRO A 79 -25.68 -7.52 -8.04
C PRO A 79 -24.58 -7.39 -6.98
N GLU A 80 -23.43 -8.04 -7.17
CA GLU A 80 -22.26 -7.97 -6.28
C GLU A 80 -21.20 -6.97 -6.79
N ARG A 81 -21.36 -6.42 -8.00
CA ARG A 81 -20.36 -5.53 -8.61
C ARG A 81 -20.75 -4.07 -8.45
N LEU A 82 -19.80 -3.31 -7.91
CA LEU A 82 -19.83 -1.86 -7.76
C LEU A 82 -18.60 -1.25 -8.43
N THR A 83 -18.78 -0.14 -9.13
CA THR A 83 -17.72 0.63 -9.78
C THR A 83 -17.85 2.11 -9.47
N LEU A 84 -16.74 2.83 -9.60
CA LEU A 84 -16.63 4.25 -9.34
C LEU A 84 -16.30 4.97 -10.65
N MET A 85 -17.07 6.01 -10.95
CA MET A 85 -16.75 6.95 -12.01
C MET A 85 -16.04 8.12 -11.37
N LEU A 86 -14.72 8.17 -11.55
CA LEU A 86 -13.89 9.29 -11.11
C LEU A 86 -13.85 10.35 -12.22
N PRO A 87 -13.77 11.65 -11.88
CA PRO A 87 -13.53 12.68 -12.89
C PRO A 87 -12.24 12.38 -13.65
N ASP A 88 -12.28 12.58 -14.98
CA ASP A 88 -11.15 12.35 -15.91
C ASP A 88 -10.56 10.91 -15.88
N ALA A 89 -11.29 9.93 -15.36
CA ALA A 89 -10.99 8.52 -15.57
C ALA A 89 -11.50 8.06 -16.94
N ARG A 90 -10.67 7.29 -17.65
CA ARG A 90 -11.00 6.77 -18.99
C ARG A 90 -11.95 5.57 -18.94
N ALA A 91 -12.12 4.96 -17.76
CA ALA A 91 -12.95 3.79 -17.55
C ALA A 91 -13.47 3.77 -16.09
N PRO A 92 -14.57 3.05 -15.82
CA PRO A 92 -15.03 2.79 -14.46
C PRO A 92 -13.96 2.07 -13.64
N VAL A 93 -13.80 2.46 -12.38
CA VAL A 93 -12.78 1.92 -11.48
C VAL A 93 -13.44 0.98 -10.46
N ALA A 94 -12.96 -0.26 -10.36
CA ALA A 94 -13.47 -1.21 -9.37
C ALA A 94 -12.74 -1.04 -8.03
N PRO A 95 -13.42 -0.79 -6.90
CA PRO A 95 -12.77 -0.78 -5.61
C PRO A 95 -12.31 -2.18 -5.19
N THR A 96 -11.12 -2.25 -4.61
CA THR A 96 -10.66 -3.43 -3.86
C THR A 96 -11.36 -3.51 -2.50
N HIS A 97 -11.25 -4.65 -1.82
CA HIS A 97 -11.77 -4.80 -0.45
C HIS A 97 -11.21 -3.73 0.51
N TRP A 98 -9.94 -3.38 0.34
CA TRP A 98 -9.26 -2.34 1.11
C TRP A 98 -9.79 -0.94 0.77
N SER A 99 -9.77 -0.54 -0.51
CA SER A 99 -10.21 0.80 -0.91
C SER A 99 -11.70 1.03 -0.65
N PHE A 100 -12.53 -0.01 -0.74
CA PHE A 100 -13.93 0.03 -0.33
C PHE A 100 -14.07 0.39 1.16
N GLY A 101 -13.23 -0.21 2.01
CA GLY A 101 -13.19 0.12 3.43
C GLY A 101 -12.81 1.57 3.66
N GLN A 102 -11.84 2.09 2.90
CA GLN A 102 -11.45 3.49 2.98
C GLN A 102 -12.57 4.45 2.54
N LEU A 103 -13.29 4.13 1.45
CA LEU A 103 -14.47 4.89 1.01
C LEU A 103 -15.58 4.91 2.04
N ALA A 104 -15.88 3.76 2.66
CA ALA A 104 -16.87 3.69 3.72
C ALA A 104 -16.45 4.56 4.93
N SER A 105 -15.17 4.51 5.33
CA SER A 105 -14.64 5.36 6.40
C SER A 105 -14.72 6.86 6.08
N LEU A 106 -14.47 7.26 4.83
CA LEU A 106 -14.58 8.66 4.40
C LEU A 106 -15.98 9.25 4.61
N VAL A 107 -17.01 8.42 4.47
CA VAL A 107 -18.41 8.83 4.65
C VAL A 107 -18.98 8.40 6.00
N SER A 108 -18.11 8.07 6.96
CA SER A 108 -18.48 7.61 8.31
C SER A 108 -19.44 6.40 8.34
N ALA A 109 -19.38 5.53 7.32
CA ALA A 109 -20.22 4.35 7.21
C ALA A 109 -19.49 3.06 7.65
N PRO A 110 -20.16 2.10 8.30
CA PRO A 110 -19.55 0.82 8.66
C PRO A 110 -19.30 -0.05 7.43
N ALA A 111 -18.03 -0.22 7.04
CA ALA A 111 -17.64 -0.99 5.85
C ALA A 111 -18.16 -2.43 5.86
N THR A 112 -18.13 -3.10 7.02
CA THR A 112 -18.62 -4.49 7.16
C THR A 112 -20.11 -4.60 6.84
N TYR A 113 -20.91 -3.64 7.31
CA TYR A 113 -22.34 -3.61 7.01
C TYR A 113 -22.58 -3.36 5.52
N LEU A 114 -21.91 -2.37 4.93
CA LEU A 114 -22.07 -2.07 3.50
C LEU A 114 -21.68 -3.24 2.58
N ARG A 115 -20.71 -4.08 2.96
CA ARG A 115 -20.33 -5.27 2.20
C ARG A 115 -21.36 -6.40 2.23
N GLN A 116 -22.24 -6.42 3.23
CA GLN A 116 -23.31 -7.41 3.33
C GLN A 116 -24.55 -7.01 2.51
N LEU A 117 -24.60 -5.76 2.04
CA LEU A 117 -25.69 -5.27 1.21
C LEU A 117 -25.42 -5.62 -0.27
N PRO A 118 -26.49 -5.85 -1.06
CA PRO A 118 -26.39 -5.82 -2.52
C PRO A 118 -25.70 -4.55 -3.00
N ALA A 119 -24.91 -4.64 -4.08
CA ALA A 119 -24.11 -3.54 -4.59
C ALA A 119 -24.94 -2.27 -4.86
N ALA A 120 -26.19 -2.40 -5.28
CA ALA A 120 -27.09 -1.27 -5.47
C ALA A 120 -27.36 -0.49 -4.17
N LEU A 121 -27.65 -1.19 -3.07
CA LEU A 121 -27.88 -0.56 -1.77
C LEU A 121 -26.59 0.00 -1.18
N ALA A 122 -25.49 -0.75 -1.26
CA ALA A 122 -24.17 -0.26 -0.85
C ALA A 122 -23.80 1.01 -1.63
N GLY A 123 -24.05 1.01 -2.95
CA GLY A 123 -23.78 2.12 -3.86
C GLY A 123 -24.58 3.38 -3.52
N ILE A 124 -25.89 3.24 -3.24
CA ILE A 124 -26.74 4.38 -2.84
C ILE A 124 -26.25 4.99 -1.50
N ASN A 125 -25.94 4.14 -0.51
CA ASN A 125 -25.42 4.62 0.78
C ASN A 125 -24.08 5.33 0.63
N LEU A 126 -23.16 4.78 -0.17
CA LEU A 126 -21.88 5.42 -0.46
C LEU A 126 -22.06 6.73 -1.23
N GLN A 127 -22.92 6.75 -2.25
CA GLN A 127 -23.17 7.95 -3.04
C GLN A 127 -23.75 9.08 -2.19
N TYR A 128 -24.73 8.77 -1.34
CA TYR A 128 -25.29 9.71 -0.39
C TYR A 128 -24.21 10.21 0.58
N GLY A 129 -23.39 9.31 1.10
CA GLY A 129 -22.25 9.66 1.94
C GLY A 129 -21.32 10.68 1.27
N LEU A 130 -20.89 10.38 0.03
CA LEU A 130 -19.96 11.20 -0.76
C LEU A 130 -20.54 12.56 -1.16
N SER A 131 -21.86 12.65 -1.40
CA SER A 131 -22.51 13.92 -1.75
C SER A 131 -22.83 14.81 -0.55
N THR A 132 -22.92 14.24 0.66
CA THR A 132 -23.48 14.94 1.82
C THR A 132 -22.44 15.20 2.92
N HIS A 133 -21.43 14.34 3.04
CA HIS A 133 -20.30 14.61 3.93
C HIS A 133 -19.41 15.67 3.30
N ARG A 134 -19.43 16.87 3.90
CA ARG A 134 -18.65 18.04 3.47
C ARG A 134 -17.18 17.86 3.87
N THR A 135 -16.49 16.89 3.28
CA THR A 135 -15.04 16.69 3.42
C THR A 135 -14.39 16.25 2.12
N GLU A 136 -13.46 17.11 1.73
CA GLU A 136 -12.13 16.82 1.19
C GLU A 136 -11.99 16.26 -0.22
N GLN A 137 -11.13 16.95 -0.96
CA GLN A 137 -10.29 16.37 -1.99
C GLN A 137 -9.68 15.07 -1.49
N VAL A 138 -9.98 13.96 -2.15
CA VAL A 138 -9.36 12.67 -1.85
C VAL A 138 -8.32 12.33 -2.90
N LYS A 139 -7.25 11.70 -2.44
CA LYS A 139 -6.23 11.12 -3.31
C LYS A 139 -6.55 9.66 -3.58
N THR A 140 -6.80 9.36 -4.84
CA THR A 140 -7.05 8.01 -5.35
C THR A 140 -5.76 7.41 -5.91
N LEU A 141 -5.59 6.10 -5.74
CA LEU A 141 -4.53 5.32 -6.38
C LEU A 141 -5.19 4.21 -7.21
N GLU A 142 -5.07 4.32 -8.52
CA GLU A 142 -5.57 3.38 -9.50
C GLU A 142 -4.43 2.53 -10.05
N ILE A 143 -4.67 1.24 -10.31
CA ILE A 143 -3.73 0.37 -11.02
C ILE A 143 -4.52 -0.44 -12.04
N GLU A 144 -3.99 -0.52 -13.25
CA GLU A 144 -4.54 -1.39 -14.29
C GLU A 144 -3.99 -2.81 -14.13
N ASN A 145 -4.88 -3.78 -13.87
CA ASN A 145 -4.53 -5.19 -13.75
C ASN A 145 -5.67 -6.05 -14.34
N GLY A 146 -5.75 -6.09 -15.67
CA GLY A 146 -6.88 -6.69 -16.41
C GLY A 146 -8.18 -5.86 -16.37
N ARG A 147 -8.40 -5.13 -15.28
CA ARG A 147 -9.36 -4.02 -15.16
C ARG A 147 -8.72 -2.89 -14.37
N LEU A 148 -9.30 -1.70 -14.46
CA LEU A 148 -8.88 -0.56 -13.66
C LEU A 148 -9.38 -0.72 -12.21
N GLU A 149 -8.45 -0.86 -11.27
CA GLU A 149 -8.76 -1.09 -9.85
C GLU A 149 -8.34 0.09 -8.98
N LEU A 150 -9.20 0.47 -8.04
CA LEU A 150 -8.89 1.43 -7.01
C LEU A 150 -8.18 0.69 -5.87
N ARG A 151 -6.88 0.94 -5.72
CA ARG A 151 -6.05 0.33 -4.68
C ARG A 151 -6.09 1.10 -3.38
N ALA A 152 -6.27 2.41 -3.43
CA ALA A 152 -6.43 3.21 -2.23
C ALA A 152 -7.23 4.50 -2.47
N VAL A 153 -7.86 4.96 -1.39
CA VAL A 153 -8.42 6.31 -1.25
C VAL A 153 -7.94 6.87 0.07
N THR A 154 -7.28 8.02 0.04
CA THR A 154 -6.69 8.67 1.22
C THR A 154 -6.93 10.17 1.18
N GLY A 155 -6.60 10.89 2.26
CA GLY A 155 -6.56 12.35 2.22
C GLY A 155 -5.59 12.90 1.16
N PRO A 156 -5.73 14.17 0.76
CA PRO A 156 -4.98 14.77 -0.34
C PRO A 156 -3.48 14.88 -0.02
N ASP A 157 -3.17 15.15 1.25
CA ASP A 157 -1.80 15.31 1.75
C ASP A 157 -1.09 13.98 2.02
N TYR A 158 -1.79 12.84 1.88
CA TYR A 158 -1.16 11.54 2.10
C TYR A 158 -0.16 11.23 0.97
N VAL A 159 1.12 11.18 1.33
CA VAL A 159 2.21 10.83 0.41
C VAL A 159 2.50 9.32 0.49
N ARG A 160 2.65 8.69 -0.68
CA ARG A 160 3.09 7.30 -0.80
C ARG A 160 4.45 7.27 -1.47
N TYR A 161 5.37 6.52 -0.88
CA TYR A 161 6.60 6.11 -1.53
C TYR A 161 6.35 4.84 -2.33
N LEU A 162 6.77 4.83 -3.59
CA LEU A 162 6.64 3.66 -4.44
C LEU A 162 7.81 2.72 -4.17
N ASN A 163 7.57 1.41 -4.18
CA ASN A 163 8.62 0.41 -3.97
C ASN A 163 9.75 0.48 -5.02
N SER A 164 9.48 1.06 -6.18
CA SER A 164 10.46 1.31 -7.24
C SER A 164 11.34 2.54 -6.99
N GLN A 165 10.97 3.41 -6.05
CA GLN A 165 11.71 4.62 -5.75
C GLN A 165 12.83 4.31 -4.75
N ALA A 166 14.02 4.81 -5.04
CA ALA A 166 15.08 4.83 -4.06
C ALA A 166 14.68 5.80 -2.92
N VAL A 167 14.66 5.30 -1.68
CA VAL A 167 14.48 6.15 -0.51
C VAL A 167 15.85 6.71 -0.16
N SER A 168 16.09 7.99 -0.44
CA SER A 168 17.19 8.70 0.21
C SER A 168 16.84 8.83 1.70
N PRO A 169 17.79 8.58 2.63
CA PRO A 169 17.53 8.90 4.03
C PRO A 169 17.25 10.41 4.10
N ALA A 170 16.02 10.77 4.45
CA ALA A 170 15.69 12.15 4.75
C ALA A 170 16.55 12.55 5.95
N PHE A 171 17.45 13.52 5.76
CA PHE A 171 18.05 14.22 6.89
C PHE A 171 16.89 14.95 7.59
N HIS A 172 16.50 14.44 8.75
CA HIS A 172 15.65 15.14 9.71
C HIS A 172 16.46 16.20 10.45
#